data_AF-A0AAN8B4I2-F1
#
_entry.id   AF-A0AAN8B4I2-F1
#
_cell.length_a   1.000
_cell.length_b   1.000
_cell.length_c   1.000
_cell.angle_alpha   90.00
_cell.angle_beta   90.00
_cell.angle_gamma   90.00
#
_symmetry.space_group_name_H-M   'P 1'
#
loop_
_entity.id
_entity.type
_entity.pdbx_description
1 polymer ?
#
loop_
_entity_poly.entity_id
_entity_poly.type
_entity_poly.pdbx_seq_one_letter_code
_entity_poly.pdbx_strand_id
1 'polypeptide(L)'
;MTLTMNVELPDSFTAELKDQLEGLLQRDVSKRLGCQGRGAPEVKEHQFFKGIDWQQVYLQKYSPPLIPPRGEVNAADAFDIGSFDEEDTKGIKLLDSDQELYKNFPLVISERWQQEVAETVYEAVNSDTDKNEARKRAKNKQLGHEEDYAFGKDCIMHGYMLKLGNPFLTQWQRRYFYLFPNRVEWRGEGESREKWLKQYKKMEDG
;
A
#
# COMPACT_ATOMS: atom_id res chain seq x y z
N MET A 1 17.53 31.55 -9.84
CA MET A 1 17.28 32.73 -10.69
C MET A 1 15.98 33.37 -10.24
N THR A 2 16.00 34.64 -9.84
CA THR A 2 14.80 35.39 -9.42
C THR A 2 14.46 36.37 -10.52
N LEU A 3 13.21 36.44 -10.96
CA LEU A 3 12.78 37.44 -11.95
C LEU A 3 12.99 38.85 -11.38
N THR A 4 13.93 39.61 -11.92
CA THR A 4 14.20 41.00 -11.52
C THR A 4 13.48 42.01 -12.39
N MET A 5 13.03 41.61 -13.59
CA MET A 5 12.31 42.43 -14.55
C MET A 5 11.00 41.76 -14.98
N ASN A 6 10.08 42.54 -15.54
CA ASN A 6 8.87 41.99 -16.16
C ASN A 6 9.25 41.20 -17.42
N VAL A 7 8.51 40.13 -17.70
CA VAL A 7 8.73 39.28 -18.87
C VAL A 7 8.13 39.96 -20.09
N GLU A 8 8.90 40.09 -21.16
CA GLU A 8 8.38 40.51 -22.46
C GLU A 8 7.72 39.33 -23.15
N LEU A 9 6.42 39.46 -23.49
CA LEU A 9 5.63 38.39 -24.11
C LEU A 9 5.54 38.59 -25.63
N PRO A 10 5.77 37.54 -26.45
CA PRO A 10 5.71 37.64 -27.91
C PRO A 10 4.38 38.17 -28.46
N ASP A 11 4.42 38.89 -29.57
CA ASP A 11 3.23 39.37 -30.27
C ASP A 11 2.39 38.28 -30.92
N SER A 12 2.93 37.07 -31.07
CA SER A 12 2.20 35.90 -31.53
C SER A 12 1.19 35.35 -30.50
N PHE A 13 1.24 35.80 -29.24
CA PHE A 13 0.32 35.33 -28.21
C PHE A 13 -1.02 36.06 -28.27
N THR A 14 -2.11 35.32 -28.02
CA THR A 14 -3.43 35.93 -27.88
C THR A 14 -3.49 36.81 -26.64
N ALA A 15 -4.42 37.78 -26.62
CA ALA A 15 -4.57 38.70 -25.49
C ALA A 15 -4.86 37.94 -24.19
N GLU A 16 -5.70 36.91 -24.25
CA GLU A 16 -6.07 36.08 -23.10
C GLU A 16 -4.87 35.28 -22.58
N LEU A 17 -3.99 34.82 -23.46
CA LEU A 17 -2.76 34.13 -23.05
C LEU A 17 -1.78 35.09 -22.38
N LYS A 18 -1.63 36.31 -22.92
CA LYS A 18 -0.76 37.32 -22.32
C LYS A 18 -1.23 37.69 -20.92
N ASP A 19 -2.53 37.99 -20.76
CA ASP A 19 -3.14 38.31 -19.45
C ASP A 19 -2.98 37.16 -18.44
N GLN A 20 -3.18 35.92 -18.90
CA GLN A 20 -2.98 34.71 -18.08
C GLN A 20 -1.54 34.61 -17.57
N LEU A 21 -0.56 34.82 -18.45
CA LEU A 21 0.87 34.73 -18.10
C LEU A 21 1.30 35.90 -17.21
N GLU A 22 0.86 37.11 -17.50
CA GLU A 22 1.15 38.29 -16.68
C GLU A 22 0.61 38.14 -15.26
N GLY A 23 -0.60 37.59 -15.10
CA GLY A 23 -1.19 37.29 -13.80
C GLY A 23 -0.41 36.21 -13.02
N LEU A 24 -0.01 35.13 -13.69
CA LEU A 24 0.75 34.03 -13.06
C LEU A 24 2.19 34.44 -12.72
N LEU A 25 2.82 35.28 -13.53
CA LEU A 25 4.21 35.69 -13.39
C LEU A 25 4.39 36.98 -12.56
N GLN A 26 3.33 37.46 -11.90
CA GLN A 26 3.45 38.56 -10.95
C GLN A 26 4.46 38.22 -9.85
N ARG A 27 5.47 39.09 -9.68
CA ARG A 27 6.50 38.93 -8.65
C ARG A 27 5.92 39.03 -7.24
N ASP A 28 4.96 39.93 -7.06
CA ASP A 28 4.22 40.13 -5.83
C ASP A 28 3.13 39.06 -5.67
N VAL A 29 3.24 38.23 -4.62
CA VAL A 29 2.29 37.15 -4.33
C VAL A 29 0.88 37.69 -4.10
N SER A 30 0.74 38.89 -3.51
CA SER A 30 -0.59 39.49 -3.27
C SER A 30 -1.34 39.86 -4.55
N LYS A 31 -0.60 39.99 -5.66
CA LYS A 31 -1.15 40.30 -6.99
C LYS A 31 -1.15 39.10 -7.92
N ARG A 32 -0.51 38.00 -7.53
CA ARG A 32 -0.37 36.81 -8.36
C ARG A 32 -1.68 36.06 -8.47
N LEU A 33 -2.05 35.71 -9.70
CA LEU A 33 -3.22 34.91 -9.98
C LEU A 33 -3.06 33.52 -9.32
N GLY A 34 -4.07 33.10 -8.57
CA GLY A 34 -4.04 31.88 -7.77
C GLY A 34 -3.52 32.09 -6.34
N CYS A 35 -3.22 33.32 -5.94
CA CYS A 35 -2.70 33.65 -4.61
C CYS A 35 -3.56 34.67 -3.86
N GLN A 36 -4.76 35.00 -4.36
CA GLN A 36 -5.67 35.97 -3.74
C GLN A 36 -6.67 35.33 -2.75
N GLY A 37 -6.37 34.11 -2.29
CA GLY A 37 -7.09 33.41 -1.22
C GLY A 37 -8.00 32.27 -1.67
N ARG A 38 -8.35 32.17 -2.96
CA ARG A 38 -9.18 31.08 -3.49
C ARG A 38 -8.36 30.01 -4.21
N GLY A 39 -7.11 30.30 -4.58
CA GLY A 39 -6.19 29.30 -5.13
C GLY A 39 -6.50 28.95 -6.58
N ALA A 40 -6.47 27.66 -6.91
CA ALA A 40 -6.70 27.17 -8.28
C ALA A 40 -7.99 27.70 -8.95
N PRO A 41 -9.15 27.86 -8.27
CA PRO A 41 -10.32 28.55 -8.82
C PRO A 41 -10.03 29.86 -9.55
N GLU A 42 -9.12 30.71 -9.04
CA GLU A 42 -8.78 31.99 -9.69
C GLU A 42 -8.17 31.77 -11.08
N VAL A 43 -7.31 30.76 -11.21
CA VAL A 43 -6.71 30.38 -12.49
C VAL A 43 -7.76 29.75 -13.40
N LYS A 44 -8.64 28.91 -12.85
CA LYS A 44 -9.69 28.21 -13.59
C LYS A 44 -10.77 29.13 -14.17
N GLU A 45 -11.01 30.27 -13.53
CA GLU A 45 -11.99 31.30 -13.93
C GLU A 45 -11.45 32.26 -15.01
N HIS A 46 -10.16 32.20 -15.32
CA HIS A 46 -9.52 33.11 -16.26
C HIS A 46 -10.06 32.94 -17.69
N GLN A 47 -10.13 34.04 -18.46
CA GLN A 47 -10.70 34.04 -19.82
C GLN A 47 -9.96 33.11 -20.79
N PHE A 48 -8.68 32.85 -20.55
CA PHE A 48 -7.89 31.88 -21.31
C PHE A 48 -8.52 30.46 -21.31
N PHE A 49 -9.17 30.07 -20.21
CA PHE A 49 -9.85 28.79 -20.08
C PHE A 49 -11.37 28.88 -20.34
N LYS A 50 -11.84 29.97 -20.95
CA LYS A 50 -13.26 30.11 -21.29
C LYS A 50 -13.72 28.97 -22.20
N GLY A 51 -14.78 28.29 -21.80
CA GLY A 51 -15.32 27.13 -22.53
C GLY A 51 -14.73 25.79 -22.09
N ILE A 52 -13.77 25.77 -21.16
CA ILE A 52 -13.30 24.55 -20.52
C ILE A 52 -14.28 24.15 -19.41
N ASP A 53 -14.79 22.93 -19.51
CA ASP A 53 -15.52 22.29 -18.42
C ASP A 53 -14.51 21.53 -17.53
N TRP A 54 -14.26 22.08 -16.34
CA TRP A 54 -13.32 21.51 -15.39
C TRP A 54 -13.74 20.14 -14.83
N GLN A 55 -15.03 19.79 -14.89
CA GLN A 55 -15.50 18.45 -14.56
C GLN A 55 -15.08 17.46 -15.65
N GLN A 56 -15.17 17.85 -16.92
CA GLN A 56 -14.68 17.02 -18.05
C GLN A 56 -13.16 16.86 -18.01
N VAL A 57 -12.42 17.90 -17.59
CA VAL A 57 -10.97 17.80 -17.35
C VAL A 57 -10.67 16.78 -16.25
N TYR A 58 -11.35 16.85 -15.10
CA TYR A 58 -11.16 15.91 -13.99
C TYR A 58 -11.46 14.47 -14.37
N LEU A 59 -12.52 14.24 -15.16
CA LEU A 59 -12.91 12.93 -15.69
C LEU A 59 -12.08 12.49 -16.91
N GLN A 60 -11.04 13.25 -17.28
CA GLN A 60 -10.11 12.96 -18.38
C GLN A 60 -10.82 12.77 -19.73
N LYS A 61 -11.80 13.63 -20.06
CA LYS A 61 -12.64 13.51 -21.28
C LYS A 61 -12.17 14.30 -22.49
N TYR A 62 -11.30 15.30 -22.30
CA TYR A 62 -10.67 15.99 -23.42
C TYR A 62 -9.63 15.10 -24.10
N SER A 63 -9.64 15.08 -25.43
CA SER A 63 -8.62 14.37 -26.19
C SER A 63 -7.24 14.99 -25.92
N PRO A 64 -6.23 14.20 -25.53
CA PRO A 64 -4.88 14.72 -25.34
C PRO A 64 -4.31 15.19 -26.70
N PRO A 65 -3.54 16.29 -26.73
CA PRO A 65 -2.97 16.82 -27.96
C PRO A 65 -1.87 15.92 -28.56
N LEU A 66 -1.28 15.05 -27.73
CA LEU A 66 -0.26 14.08 -28.12
C LEU A 66 -0.59 12.73 -27.51
N ILE A 67 -0.64 11.69 -28.33
CA ILE A 67 -0.75 10.30 -27.90
C ILE A 67 0.64 9.67 -28.05
N PRO A 68 1.30 9.27 -26.95
CA PRO A 68 2.64 8.68 -27.02
C PRO A 68 2.67 7.44 -27.93
N PRO A 69 3.67 7.32 -28.82
CA PRO A 69 3.91 6.12 -29.60
C PRO A 69 4.09 4.89 -28.70
N ARG A 70 3.49 3.77 -29.09
CA ARG A 70 3.70 2.50 -28.37
C ARG A 70 5.14 2.02 -28.56
N GLY A 71 5.81 1.70 -27.45
CA GLY A 71 7.15 1.12 -27.47
C GLY A 71 8.29 2.13 -27.55
N GLU A 72 8.03 3.42 -27.38
CA GLU A 72 9.09 4.42 -27.25
C GLU A 72 9.85 4.21 -25.94
N VAL A 73 11.11 3.78 -26.08
CA VAL A 73 12.10 3.76 -25.00
C VAL A 73 12.78 5.14 -25.00
N ASN A 74 13.05 5.71 -23.82
CA ASN A 74 13.65 7.05 -23.61
C ASN A 74 12.70 8.26 -23.71
N ALA A 75 11.37 8.06 -23.65
CA ALA A 75 10.38 9.16 -23.70
C ALA A 75 10.38 10.08 -22.45
N ALA A 76 11.14 9.73 -21.41
CA ALA A 76 11.21 10.46 -20.14
C ALA A 76 12.66 10.63 -19.66
N ASP A 77 13.60 10.84 -20.59
CA ASP A 77 14.98 11.09 -20.22
C ASP A 77 15.11 12.44 -19.51
N ALA A 78 15.74 12.44 -18.33
CA ALA A 78 16.27 13.67 -17.78
C ALA A 78 17.35 14.18 -18.74
N PHE A 79 17.37 15.47 -19.06
CA PHE A 79 18.37 16.07 -19.97
C PHE A 79 19.83 15.72 -19.59
N ASP A 80 20.06 15.30 -18.34
CA ASP A 80 21.32 14.85 -17.77
C ASP A 80 21.24 13.41 -17.21
N ILE A 81 20.68 12.44 -17.95
CA ILE A 81 21.00 11.03 -17.63
C ILE A 81 22.48 10.82 -18.01
N GLY A 82 23.38 11.15 -17.08
CA GLY A 82 24.78 10.78 -17.18
C GLY A 82 24.93 9.27 -17.38
N SER A 83 26.08 8.84 -17.90
CA SER A 83 26.40 7.41 -17.93
C SER A 83 26.39 6.87 -16.50
N PHE A 84 25.54 5.89 -16.22
CA PHE A 84 25.63 5.12 -14.99
C PHE A 84 26.77 4.12 -15.15
N ASP A 85 27.98 4.50 -14.75
CA ASP A 85 29.10 3.57 -14.71
C ASP A 85 29.07 2.79 -13.39
N GLU A 86 29.14 1.46 -13.48
CA GLU A 86 29.29 0.62 -12.29
C GLU A 86 30.57 0.98 -11.52
N GLU A 87 31.60 1.51 -12.19
CA GLU A 87 32.83 2.01 -11.55
C GLU A 87 32.58 3.16 -10.57
N ASP A 88 31.58 4.03 -10.81
CA ASP A 88 31.27 5.18 -9.94
C ASP A 88 30.70 4.76 -8.58
N THR A 89 30.07 3.59 -8.52
CA THR A 89 29.48 3.03 -7.30
C THR A 89 30.37 1.96 -6.66
N LYS A 90 31.41 1.52 -7.38
CA LYS A 90 32.34 0.48 -6.94
C LYS A 90 33.15 0.97 -5.75
N GLY A 91 32.99 0.30 -4.61
CA GLY A 91 33.69 0.63 -3.37
C GLY A 91 32.88 1.47 -2.39
N ILE A 92 31.69 1.94 -2.78
CA ILE A 92 30.71 2.49 -1.84
C ILE A 92 30.19 1.34 -0.97
N LYS A 93 30.27 1.50 0.35
CA LYS A 93 29.73 0.54 1.31
C LYS A 93 28.60 1.22 2.07
N LEU A 94 27.44 0.58 2.08
CA LEU A 94 26.32 1.01 2.90
C LEU A 94 26.58 0.54 4.33
N LEU A 95 26.69 1.48 5.25
CA LEU A 95 26.86 1.23 6.67
C LEU A 95 25.50 1.08 7.36
N ASP A 96 25.48 0.53 8.57
CA ASP A 96 24.25 0.44 9.37
C ASP A 96 23.64 1.81 9.65
N SER A 97 24.48 2.85 9.80
CA SER A 97 24.03 4.24 9.93
C SER A 97 23.27 4.75 8.70
N ASP A 98 23.61 4.26 7.51
CA ASP A 98 22.92 4.63 6.27
C ASP A 98 21.56 3.92 6.18
N GLN A 99 21.51 2.65 6.60
CA GLN A 99 20.25 1.88 6.66
C GLN A 99 19.28 2.48 7.67
N GLU A 100 19.78 3.01 8.78
CA GLU A 100 18.96 3.66 9.81
C GLU A 100 18.19 4.89 9.27
N LEU A 101 18.72 5.58 8.24
CA LEU A 101 18.01 6.66 7.55
C LEU A 101 16.73 6.17 6.87
N TYR A 102 16.71 4.91 6.42
CA TYR A 102 15.61 4.30 5.67
C TYR A 102 14.72 3.38 6.51
N LYS A 103 14.90 3.33 7.83
CA LYS A 103 14.13 2.44 8.72
C LYS A 103 12.60 2.61 8.61
N ASN A 104 12.15 3.83 8.33
CA ASN A 104 10.74 4.19 8.19
C ASN A 104 10.33 4.42 6.72
N PHE A 105 11.16 3.97 5.77
CA PHE A 105 10.87 4.05 4.35
C PHE A 105 9.71 3.13 3.91
N PRO A 106 9.59 1.88 4.42
CA PRO A 106 8.48 1.01 4.02
C PRO A 106 7.12 1.62 4.37
N LEU A 107 6.24 1.72 3.38
CA LEU A 107 4.90 2.27 3.52
C LEU A 107 3.88 1.49 2.69
N VAL A 108 2.71 1.24 3.27
CA VAL A 108 1.54 0.73 2.56
C VAL A 108 0.42 1.75 2.67
N ILE A 109 -0.07 2.23 1.53
CA ILE A 109 -1.22 3.14 1.48
C ILE A 109 -2.48 2.28 1.43
N SER A 110 -3.21 2.20 2.56
CA SER A 110 -4.35 1.28 2.71
C SER A 110 -5.40 1.44 1.61
N GLU A 111 -5.77 2.67 1.25
CA GLU A 111 -6.73 2.94 0.17
C GLU A 111 -6.28 2.37 -1.17
N ARG A 112 -4.99 2.54 -1.54
CA ARG A 112 -4.44 2.05 -2.80
C ARG A 112 -4.39 0.52 -2.83
N TRP A 113 -3.96 -0.10 -1.73
CA TRP A 113 -3.91 -1.56 -1.62
C TRP A 113 -5.31 -2.18 -1.68
N GLN A 114 -6.29 -1.60 -0.96
CA GLN A 114 -7.67 -2.09 -1.00
C GLN A 114 -8.28 -1.93 -2.38
N GLN A 115 -8.05 -0.80 -3.07
CA GLN A 115 -8.53 -0.59 -4.44
C GLN A 115 -7.93 -1.62 -5.40
N GLU A 116 -6.61 -1.84 -5.34
CA GLU A 116 -5.94 -2.84 -6.17
C GLU A 116 -6.53 -4.24 -5.94
N VAL A 117 -6.72 -4.64 -4.67
CA VAL A 117 -7.33 -5.94 -4.32
C VAL A 117 -8.76 -6.03 -4.83
N ALA A 118 -9.57 -4.99 -4.63
CA ALA A 118 -10.98 -4.94 -5.04
C ALA A 118 -11.14 -5.08 -6.56
N GLU A 119 -10.27 -4.42 -7.34
CA GLU A 119 -10.34 -4.41 -8.81
C GLU A 119 -9.74 -5.65 -9.47
N THR A 120 -8.97 -6.46 -8.74
CA THR A 120 -8.22 -7.58 -9.33
C THR A 120 -8.65 -8.95 -8.80
N VAL A 121 -8.56 -9.18 -7.49
CA VAL A 121 -8.58 -10.55 -6.92
C VAL A 121 -9.66 -10.78 -5.88
N TYR A 122 -10.31 -9.73 -5.37
CA TYR A 122 -11.21 -9.81 -4.23
C TYR A 122 -12.29 -10.88 -4.38
N GLU A 123 -13.04 -10.88 -5.48
CA GLU A 123 -14.12 -11.84 -5.71
C GLU A 123 -13.61 -13.28 -5.84
N ALA A 124 -12.54 -13.48 -6.61
CA ALA A 124 -11.97 -14.80 -6.87
C ALA A 124 -11.42 -15.43 -5.58
N VAL A 125 -10.64 -14.65 -4.81
CA VAL A 125 -10.03 -15.09 -3.55
C VAL A 125 -11.11 -15.40 -2.52
N ASN A 126 -12.15 -14.58 -2.40
CA ASN A 126 -13.25 -14.85 -1.47
C ASN A 126 -14.02 -16.11 -1.85
N SER A 127 -14.40 -16.27 -3.13
CA SER A 127 -15.08 -17.49 -3.60
C SER A 127 -14.26 -18.76 -3.31
N ASP A 128 -12.96 -18.73 -3.56
CA ASP A 128 -12.09 -19.89 -3.32
C ASP A 128 -11.88 -20.16 -1.83
N THR A 129 -11.78 -19.10 -1.03
CA THR A 129 -11.72 -19.20 0.43
C THR A 129 -13.01 -19.81 0.99
N ASP A 130 -14.18 -19.33 0.58
CA ASP A 130 -15.49 -19.85 0.99
C ASP A 130 -15.64 -21.33 0.66
N LYS A 131 -15.26 -21.75 -0.56
CA LYS A 131 -15.27 -23.16 -0.95
C LYS A 131 -14.35 -24.01 -0.09
N ASN A 132 -13.15 -23.50 0.21
CA ASN A 132 -12.16 -24.21 1.02
C ASN A 132 -12.62 -24.36 2.48
N GLU A 133 -13.19 -23.30 3.05
CA GLU A 133 -13.74 -23.33 4.40
C GLU A 133 -14.96 -24.25 4.51
N ALA A 134 -15.87 -24.24 3.53
CA ALA A 134 -17.01 -25.15 3.47
C ALA A 134 -16.57 -26.62 3.41
N ARG A 135 -15.57 -26.94 2.57
CA ARG A 135 -14.97 -28.29 2.49
C ARG A 135 -14.35 -28.72 3.82
N LYS A 136 -13.60 -27.83 4.48
CA LYS A 136 -12.98 -28.10 5.78
C LYS A 136 -14.03 -28.33 6.87
N ARG A 137 -15.09 -27.53 6.89
CA ARG A 137 -16.22 -27.68 7.83
C ARG A 137 -16.93 -29.02 7.63
N ALA A 138 -17.23 -29.40 6.38
CA ALA A 138 -17.84 -30.69 6.07
C ALA A 138 -16.97 -31.88 6.54
N LYS A 139 -15.65 -31.82 6.31
CA LYS A 139 -14.71 -32.85 6.77
C LYS A 139 -14.64 -32.93 8.29
N ASN A 140 -14.59 -31.79 8.99
CA ASN A 140 -14.51 -31.76 10.45
C ASN A 140 -15.78 -32.31 11.11
N LYS A 141 -16.97 -32.04 10.52
CA LYS A 141 -18.23 -32.62 10.96
C LYS A 141 -18.23 -34.15 10.86
N GLN A 142 -17.72 -34.70 9.74
CA GLN A 142 -17.59 -36.15 9.58
C GLN A 142 -16.61 -36.78 10.59
N LEU A 143 -15.57 -36.06 10.99
CA LEU A 143 -14.58 -36.50 11.98
C LEU A 143 -15.04 -36.31 13.44
N GLY A 144 -16.24 -35.78 13.68
CA GLY A 144 -16.72 -35.46 15.04
C GLY A 144 -15.91 -34.36 15.74
N HIS A 145 -15.14 -33.57 14.99
CA HIS A 145 -14.36 -32.44 15.49
C HIS A 145 -15.23 -31.17 15.59
N GLU A 146 -16.43 -31.29 16.17
CA GLU A 146 -17.48 -30.27 16.04
C GLU A 146 -17.57 -29.28 17.22
N GLU A 147 -16.68 -29.36 18.21
CA GLU A 147 -16.68 -28.42 19.33
C GLU A 147 -15.45 -27.51 19.30
N ASP A 148 -15.69 -26.20 19.17
CA ASP A 148 -14.67 -25.19 19.42
C ASP A 148 -14.27 -25.28 20.90
N TYR A 149 -13.11 -25.88 21.18
CA TYR A 149 -12.60 -26.12 22.53
C TYR A 149 -12.57 -24.86 23.41
N ALA A 150 -12.45 -23.69 22.78
CA ALA A 150 -12.48 -22.40 23.46
C ALA A 150 -13.89 -22.00 23.91
N PHE A 151 -14.94 -22.46 23.22
CA PHE A 151 -16.32 -22.07 23.47
C PHE A 151 -16.83 -22.63 24.80
N GLY A 152 -17.51 -21.77 25.57
CA GLY A 152 -18.03 -22.13 26.90
C GLY A 152 -16.97 -22.19 28.01
N LYS A 153 -15.74 -21.71 27.76
CA LYS A 153 -14.68 -21.57 28.76
C LYS A 153 -14.26 -20.12 28.94
N ASP A 154 -13.38 -19.87 29.90
CA ASP A 154 -12.70 -18.59 30.14
C ASP A 154 -11.51 -18.36 29.19
N CYS A 155 -11.56 -18.84 27.94
CA CYS A 155 -10.48 -18.65 26.98
C CYS A 155 -10.37 -17.18 26.55
N ILE A 156 -9.17 -16.60 26.65
CA ILE A 156 -8.87 -15.21 26.28
C ILE A 156 -8.63 -15.08 24.77
N MET A 157 -7.80 -15.97 24.21
CA MET A 157 -7.41 -15.96 22.80
C MET A 157 -6.94 -17.35 22.38
N HIS A 158 -7.14 -17.70 21.10
CA HIS A 158 -6.64 -18.94 20.54
C HIS A 158 -6.23 -18.75 19.07
N GLY A 159 -5.28 -19.56 18.61
CA GLY A 159 -4.73 -19.39 17.26
C GLY A 159 -3.50 -20.25 17.00
N TYR A 160 -3.00 -20.18 15.76
CA TYR A 160 -1.79 -20.90 15.37
C TYR A 160 -0.54 -20.12 15.77
N MET A 161 0.43 -20.80 16.36
CA MET A 161 1.78 -20.29 16.55
C MET A 161 2.81 -21.39 16.25
N LEU A 162 4.06 -20.99 15.98
CA LEU A 162 5.18 -21.90 15.86
C LEU A 162 5.86 -22.05 17.22
N LYS A 163 5.99 -23.29 17.69
CA LYS A 163 6.74 -23.63 18.90
C LYS A 163 8.11 -24.16 18.52
N LEU A 164 9.18 -23.57 19.05
CA LEU A 164 10.50 -24.18 19.00
C LEU A 164 10.56 -25.30 20.04
N GLY A 165 10.94 -26.48 19.59
CA GLY A 165 11.21 -27.62 20.46
C GLY A 165 12.58 -27.51 21.11
N ASN A 166 13.35 -28.58 21.05
CA ASN A 166 14.74 -28.57 21.50
C ASN A 166 15.58 -27.62 20.62
N PRO A 167 16.32 -26.64 21.19
CA PRO A 167 17.15 -25.71 20.42
C PRO A 167 18.23 -26.42 19.57
N PHE A 168 18.61 -27.64 19.94
CA PHE A 168 19.55 -28.46 19.15
C PHE A 168 18.91 -29.17 17.95
N LEU A 169 17.58 -29.25 17.89
CA LEU A 169 16.85 -29.94 16.82
C LEU A 169 16.26 -29.01 15.76
N THR A 170 16.37 -27.67 15.92
CA THR A 170 15.89 -26.59 15.02
C THR A 170 14.47 -26.74 14.44
N GLN A 171 13.69 -27.70 14.92
CA GLN A 171 12.42 -28.07 14.33
C GLN A 171 11.30 -27.21 14.93
N TRP A 172 10.82 -26.27 14.13
CA TRP A 172 9.62 -25.51 14.41
C TRP A 172 8.38 -26.38 14.21
N GLN A 173 7.54 -26.46 15.24
CA GLN A 173 6.30 -27.22 15.19
C GLN A 173 5.12 -26.27 15.21
N ARG A 174 4.30 -26.31 14.15
CA ARG A 174 3.01 -25.61 14.13
C ARG A 174 2.06 -26.27 15.13
N ARG A 175 1.52 -25.48 16.05
CA ARG A 175 0.55 -25.92 17.06
C ARG A 175 -0.60 -24.92 17.13
N TYR A 176 -1.76 -25.39 17.58
CA TYR A 176 -2.91 -24.53 17.86
C TYR A 176 -2.96 -24.27 19.36
N PHE A 177 -2.83 -23.01 19.77
CA PHE A 177 -2.74 -22.57 21.16
C PHE A 177 -4.07 -22.06 21.69
N TYR A 178 -4.27 -22.21 23.00
CA TYR A 178 -5.37 -21.67 23.77
C TYR A 178 -4.79 -20.96 25.01
N LEU A 179 -5.02 -19.66 25.10
CA LEU A 179 -4.64 -18.83 26.25
C LEU A 179 -5.83 -18.72 27.20
N PHE A 180 -5.59 -19.06 28.46
CA PHE A 180 -6.52 -18.92 29.58
C PHE A 180 -5.92 -17.99 30.65
N PRO A 181 -6.71 -17.48 31.61
CA PRO A 181 -6.22 -16.59 32.66
C PRO A 181 -5.03 -17.13 33.45
N ASN A 182 -4.93 -18.45 33.61
CA ASN A 182 -3.92 -19.10 34.44
C ASN A 182 -2.98 -20.06 33.70
N ARG A 183 -3.15 -20.28 32.39
CA ARG A 183 -2.35 -21.27 31.64
C ARG A 183 -2.39 -21.06 30.13
N VAL A 184 -1.42 -21.67 29.46
CA VAL A 184 -1.35 -21.78 28.00
C VAL A 184 -1.35 -23.25 27.63
N GLU A 185 -2.32 -23.64 26.80
CA GLU A 185 -2.46 -25.00 26.30
C GLU A 185 -2.19 -25.02 24.78
N TRP A 186 -1.72 -26.13 24.22
CA TRP A 186 -1.55 -26.27 22.77
C TRP A 186 -1.77 -27.70 22.29
N ARG A 187 -2.27 -27.85 21.07
CA ARG A 187 -2.51 -29.16 20.42
C ARG A 187 -1.78 -29.30 19.08
N GLY A 188 -1.43 -30.53 18.71
CA GLY A 188 -0.96 -30.88 17.37
C GLY A 188 -2.07 -30.85 16.32
N GLU A 189 -1.70 -30.70 15.05
CA GLU A 189 -2.67 -30.87 13.95
C GLU A 189 -3.14 -32.34 13.89
N GLY A 190 -4.45 -32.56 13.89
CA GLY A 190 -5.05 -33.90 13.77
C GLY A 190 -5.07 -34.74 15.06
N GLU A 191 -4.58 -34.24 16.19
CA GLU A 191 -4.74 -34.92 17.48
C GLU A 191 -6.21 -34.85 17.94
N SER A 192 -6.79 -36.01 18.24
CA SER A 192 -8.13 -36.05 18.83
C SER A 192 -8.11 -35.43 20.22
N ARG A 193 -9.19 -34.72 20.58
CA ARG A 193 -9.35 -34.07 21.89
C ARG A 193 -9.07 -35.02 23.05
N GLU A 194 -9.53 -36.27 22.94
CA GLU A 194 -9.34 -37.29 23.98
C GLU A 194 -7.87 -37.68 24.14
N LYS A 195 -7.13 -37.85 23.05
CA LYS A 195 -5.71 -38.20 23.08
C LYS A 195 -4.89 -37.05 23.66
N TRP A 196 -5.24 -35.82 23.28
CA TRP A 196 -4.60 -34.61 23.76
C TRP A 196 -4.86 -34.34 25.25
N LEU A 197 -6.11 -34.41 25.71
CA LEU A 197 -6.46 -34.22 27.13
C LEU A 197 -5.82 -35.31 28.03
N LYS A 198 -5.71 -36.56 27.54
CA LYS A 198 -5.00 -37.62 28.26
C LYS A 198 -3.50 -37.32 28.38
N GLN A 199 -2.89 -36.76 27.34
CA GLN A 199 -1.47 -36.39 27.35
C GLN A 199 -1.21 -35.19 28.27
N TYR A 200 -2.12 -34.22 28.33
CA TYR A 200 -2.04 -33.06 29.21
C TYR A 200 -2.13 -33.46 30.69
N LYS A 201 -3.13 -34.28 31.08
CA LYS A 201 -3.25 -34.78 32.46
C LYS A 201 -2.00 -35.54 32.92
N LYS A 202 -1.40 -36.34 32.02
CA LYS A 202 -0.16 -37.07 32.31
C LYS A 202 1.05 -36.14 32.52
N MET A 203 1.01 -34.90 32.03
CA MET A 203 2.05 -33.88 32.26
C MET A 203 1.82 -33.04 33.52
N GLU A 204 0.58 -32.96 34.04
CA GLU A 204 0.28 -32.29 35.32
C GLU A 204 0.50 -33.20 36.54
N ASP A 205 0.30 -34.51 36.38
CA ASP A 205 0.38 -35.51 37.47
C ASP A 205 1.79 -36.08 37.74
N GLY A 206 2.85 -35.54 37.12
CA GLY A 206 4.24 -36.03 37.27
C GLY A 206 5.25 -34.91 37.38
#